data_AF-A0A7X8HFA9-F1
#
_entry.id   AF-A0A7X8HFA9-F1
#
_cell.length_a   1.000
_cell.length_b   1.000
_cell.length_c   1.000
_cell.angle_alpha   90.00
_cell.angle_beta   90.00
_cell.angle_gamma   90.00
#
_symmetry.space_group_name_H-M   'P 1'
#
loop_
_entity.id
_entity.type
_entity.pdbx_description
1 polymer ?
#
loop_
_entity_poly.entity_id
_entity_poly.type
_entity_poly.pdbx_seq_one_letter_code
_entity_poly.pdbx_strand_id
1 'polypeptide(L)'
;EVLKAALGEGVAFVIGRAFHCDGGGTSSMRLNYSFPSLEAIREGASRLGRAIRAADPERGEAAAERTTFDDGPSEASTRAGA
;
A
#
# COMPACT_ATOMS: atom_id res chain seq x y z
N GLU A 1 7.50 5.93 13.44
CA GLU A 1 8.54 5.00 12.93
C GLU A 1 8.38 4.60 11.47
N VAL A 2 7.24 4.04 11.02
CA VAL A 2 7.06 3.58 9.62
C VAL A 2 7.39 4.66 8.57
N LEU A 3 6.93 5.91 8.75
CA LEU A 3 7.25 6.99 7.78
C LEU A 3 8.77 7.21 7.66
N LYS A 4 9.51 7.16 8.77
CA LYS A 4 10.96 7.33 8.76
C LYS A 4 11.65 6.18 8.01
N ALA A 5 11.22 4.94 8.24
CA ALA A 5 11.72 3.78 7.51
C ALA A 5 11.38 3.87 6.00
N ALA A 6 10.14 4.28 5.66
CA ALA A 6 9.70 4.42 4.27
C ALA A 6 10.51 5.48 3.52
N LEU A 7 10.82 6.62 4.15
CA LEU A 7 11.68 7.63 3.56
C LEU A 7 13.09 7.09 3.27
N GLY A 8 13.62 6.22 4.13
CA GLY A 8 14.89 5.52 3.89
C GLY A 8 14.85 4.55 2.69
N GLU A 9 13.70 3.96 2.40
CA GLU A 9 13.46 3.12 1.20
C GLU A 9 13.09 3.96 -0.05
N GLY A 10 13.02 5.29 0.08
CA GLY A 10 12.63 6.19 -1.01
C GLY A 10 11.12 6.19 -1.31
N VAL A 11 10.28 5.96 -0.30
CA VAL A 11 8.82 6.07 -0.38
C VAL A 11 8.31 7.10 0.61
N ALA A 12 7.46 8.02 0.13
CA ALA A 12 6.77 8.99 0.96
C ALA A 12 5.25 8.76 0.93
N PHE A 13 4.59 8.95 2.06
CA PHE A 13 3.13 8.90 2.18
C PHE A 13 2.63 9.91 3.21
N VAL A 14 1.33 10.18 3.22
CA VAL A 14 0.71 11.08 4.20
C VAL A 14 0.14 10.29 5.37
N ILE A 15 0.51 10.67 6.61
CA ILE A 15 0.00 10.06 7.84
C ILE A 15 -1.49 10.39 8.00
N GLY A 16 -2.31 9.37 8.30
CA GLY A 16 -3.77 9.48 8.36
C GLY A 16 -4.32 10.38 9.47
N ARG A 17 -3.59 10.56 10.57
CA ARG A 17 -4.01 11.39 11.72
C ARG A 17 -4.49 12.80 11.34
N ALA A 18 -3.93 13.38 10.27
CA ALA A 18 -4.32 14.71 9.80
C ALA A 18 -5.77 14.78 9.28
N PHE A 19 -6.41 13.64 9.05
CA PHE A 19 -7.74 13.51 8.46
C PHE A 19 -8.78 12.90 9.41
N HIS A 20 -8.44 12.71 10.69
CA HIS A 20 -9.32 12.08 11.69
C HIS A 20 -9.54 13.06 12.85
N CYS A 21 -10.76 13.60 12.97
CA CYS A 21 -11.10 14.63 13.97
C CYS A 21 -11.16 14.10 15.41
N ASP A 22 -11.26 12.78 15.57
CA ASP A 22 -11.37 12.06 16.85
C ASP A 22 -9.99 11.65 17.42
N GLY A 23 -8.89 12.04 16.78
CA GLY A 23 -7.54 11.61 17.15
C GLY A 23 -7.17 10.20 16.68
N GLY A 24 -8.02 9.57 15.85
CA GLY A 24 -7.74 8.29 15.21
C GLY A 24 -6.71 8.38 14.07
N GLY A 25 -6.65 7.34 13.25
CA GLY A 25 -5.81 7.33 12.04
C GLY A 25 -4.30 7.20 12.29
N THR A 26 -3.89 6.70 13.46
CA THR A 26 -2.48 6.40 13.78
C THR A 26 -1.93 5.21 12.98
N SER A 27 -2.82 4.29 12.55
CA SER A 27 -2.51 3.13 11.72
C SER A 27 -2.95 3.28 10.26
N SER A 28 -3.37 4.47 9.83
CA SER A 28 -3.82 4.74 8.46
C SER A 28 -2.87 5.65 7.71
N MET A 29 -2.85 5.51 6.39
CA MET A 29 -2.02 6.28 5.47
C MET A 29 -2.78 6.58 4.18
N ARG A 30 -2.49 7.73 3.56
CA ARG A 30 -3.02 8.08 2.23
C ARG A 30 -1.97 7.82 1.17
N LEU A 31 -2.32 6.98 0.21
CA LEU A 31 -1.52 6.70 -0.98
C LEU A 31 -2.10 7.43 -2.20
N ASN A 32 -1.25 7.77 -3.16
CA ASN A 32 -1.65 8.32 -4.45
C ASN A 32 -0.99 7.51 -5.57
N TYR A 33 -1.79 7.17 -6.57
CA TYR A 33 -1.40 6.35 -7.73
C TYR A 33 -1.81 7.00 -9.06
N SER A 34 -2.19 8.28 -9.05
CA SER A 34 -2.68 8.98 -10.25
C SER A 34 -1.56 9.44 -11.20
N PHE A 35 -0.32 9.51 -10.71
CA PHE A 35 0.86 9.94 -11.46
C PHE A 35 1.89 8.84 -11.78
N PRO A 36 2.25 7.93 -10.85
CA PRO A 36 3.30 6.94 -11.11
C PRO A 36 2.88 5.87 -12.13
N SER A 37 3.84 5.30 -12.85
CA SER A 37 3.62 4.13 -13.71
C SER A 37 3.27 2.88 -12.89
N LEU A 38 2.69 1.87 -13.53
CA LEU A 38 2.43 0.58 -12.88
C LEU A 38 3.69 -0.04 -12.28
N GLU A 39 4.84 0.07 -12.96
CA GLU A 39 6.13 -0.41 -12.45
C GLU A 39 6.56 0.34 -11.19
N ALA A 40 6.43 1.68 -11.20
CA ALA A 40 6.75 2.50 -10.04
C ALA A 40 5.79 2.22 -8.86
N ILE A 41 4.52 1.91 -9.14
CA ILE A 41 3.55 1.50 -8.11
C ILE A 41 3.97 0.15 -7.50
N ARG A 42 4.33 -0.85 -8.33
CA ARG A 42 4.80 -2.16 -7.84
C ARG A 42 6.05 -2.03 -6.98
N GLU A 43 7.03 -1.27 -7.44
CA GLU A 43 8.27 -1.04 -6.68
C GLU A 43 8.02 -0.24 -5.40
N GLY A 44 7.19 0.81 -5.47
CA GLY A 44 6.78 1.59 -4.31
C GLY A 44 6.05 0.76 -3.25
N ALA A 45 5.15 -0.12 -3.66
CA ALA A 45 4.46 -1.05 -2.77
C ALA A 45 5.43 -2.05 -2.11
N SER A 46 6.39 -2.59 -2.88
CA SER A 46 7.44 -3.48 -2.36
C SER A 46 8.31 -2.80 -1.29
N ARG A 47 8.79 -1.58 -1.58
CA ARG A 47 9.52 -0.72 -0.64
C ARG A 47 8.73 -0.41 0.62
N LEU A 48 7.46 -0.05 0.47
CA LEU A 48 6.58 0.24 1.60
C LEU A 48 6.39 -0.99 2.49
N GLY A 49 6.22 -2.18 1.91
CA GLY A 49 6.15 -3.44 2.64
C GLY A 49 7.42 -3.75 3.45
N ARG A 50 8.61 -3.48 2.89
CA ARG A 50 9.88 -3.60 3.62
C ARG A 50 9.96 -2.61 4.79
N ALA A 51 9.60 -1.35 4.56
CA ALA A 51 9.59 -0.33 5.61
C ALA A 51 8.63 -0.66 6.77
N ILE A 52 7.45 -1.22 6.47
CA ILE A 52 6.50 -1.68 7.49
C ILE A 52 7.11 -2.81 8.32
N ARG A 53 7.64 -3.87 7.68
CA ARG A 53 8.31 -4.98 8.39
C ARG A 53 9.49 -4.52 9.25
N ALA A 54 10.29 -3.59 8.75
CA ALA A 54 11.44 -3.06 9.48
C ALA A 54 11.03 -2.22 10.71
N ALA A 55 9.92 -1.48 10.60
CA ALA A 55 9.43 -0.61 11.67
C ALA A 55 8.52 -1.33 12.68
N ASP A 56 7.87 -2.42 12.28
CA ASP A 56 6.99 -3.24 13.10
C ASP A 56 7.04 -4.72 12.62
N PRO A 57 8.00 -5.51 13.13
CA PRO A 57 8.23 -6.89 12.68
C PRO A 57 7.03 -7.80 12.91
N GLU A 58 6.38 -7.69 14.07
CA GLU A 58 5.23 -8.53 14.43
C GLU A 58 4.01 -8.27 13.52
N ARG A 59 3.74 -7.00 13.17
CA ARG A 59 2.70 -6.68 12.18
C ARG A 59 3.06 -7.14 10.77
N GLY A 60 4.34 -7.10 10.44
CA GLY A 60 4.85 -7.44 9.11
C GLY A 60 4.68 -8.90 8.74
N GLU A 61 4.82 -9.80 9.71
CA GLU A 61 4.62 -11.25 9.55
C GLU A 61 3.13 -11.59 9.35
N ALA A 62 2.25 -10.99 10.15
CA ALA A 62 0.79 -11.18 10.05
C ALA A 62 0.16 -10.63 8.73
N ALA A 63 0.89 -9.82 7.97
CA ALA A 63 0.49 -9.33 6.66
C ALA A 63 0.97 -10.25 5.52
N ALA A 64 2.15 -10.86 5.64
CA ALA A 64 2.71 -11.75 4.63
C ALA A 64 1.82 -12.98 4.38
N GLU A 65 1.22 -13.52 5.45
CA GLU A 65 0.32 -14.68 5.41
C GLU A 65 -1.02 -14.41 4.68
N ARG A 66 -1.40 -13.14 4.49
CA ARG A 66 -2.64 -12.71 3.81
C ARG A 66 -2.49 -12.36 2.32
N THR A 67 -1.31 -12.60 1.72
CA THR A 67 -0.98 -12.12 0.37
C THR A 67 -1.58 -12.94 -0.79
N THR A 68 -2.55 -13.83 -0.54
CA THR A 68 -3.32 -14.46 -1.64
C THR A 68 -4.27 -13.43 -2.25
N PHE A 69 -3.76 -12.63 -3.19
CA PHE A 69 -4.56 -11.73 -4.01
C PHE A 69 -5.00 -12.51 -5.26
N ASP A 70 -6.30 -12.75 -5.41
CA ASP A 70 -6.91 -13.41 -6.56
C ASP A 70 -6.89 -12.45 -7.77
N ASP A 71 -5.78 -12.44 -8.50
CA ASP A 71 -5.59 -11.66 -9.74
C ASP A 71 -6.10 -12.48 -10.95
N GLY A 72 -7.32 -13.03 -10.84
CA GLY A 72 -7.99 -13.72 -11.92
C GLY A 72 -8.21 -12.76 -13.11
N PRO A 73 -8.08 -13.22 -14.36
CA PRO A 73 -8.18 -12.33 -15.51
C PRO A 73 -9.56 -11.66 -15.50
N SER A 74 -9.57 -10.33 -15.41
CA SER A 74 -10.76 -9.53 -15.68
C SER A 74 -11.16 -9.81 -17.13
N GLU A 75 -12.13 -10.71 -17.32
CA GLU A 75 -12.74 -10.90 -18.63
C GLU A 75 -13.37 -9.58 -19.05
N ALA A 76 -12.77 -8.97 -20.07
CA ALA A 76 -13.33 -7.84 -20.77
C ALA A 76 -14.74 -8.21 -21.23
N SER A 77 -15.73 -7.61 -20.59
CA SER A 77 -17.14 -7.68 -20.96
C SER A 77 -17.31 -7.13 -22.37
N THR A 78 -17.09 -7.99 -23.35
CA THR A 78 -17.45 -7.74 -24.74
C THR A 78 -18.88 -8.25 -24.89
N ARG A 79 -19.86 -7.37 -24.66
CA ARG A 79 -21.20 -7.59 -25.20
C ARG A 79 -21.13 -7.44 -26.72
N ALA A 80 -20.86 -8.55 -27.40
CA ALA A 80 -21.21 -8.72 -28.81
C ALA A 80 -22.64 -9.28 -28.88
N GLY A 81 -23.47 -8.64 -29.71
CA GLY A 81 -24.89 -8.94 -29.82
C GLY A 81 -25.22 -10.30 -30.44
N ALA A 82 -26.43 -10.75 -30.12
CA ALA A 82 -27.32 -11.56 -30.94
C ALA A 82 -28.73 -11.41 -30.36
#